data_AF-A0A507CS00-F1
#
_entry.id   AF-A0A507CS00-F1
#
_cell.length_a   1.000
_cell.length_b   1.000
_cell.length_c   1.000
_cell.angle_alpha   90.00
_cell.angle_beta   90.00
_cell.angle_gamma   90.00
#
_symmetry.space_group_name_H-M   'P 1'
#
loop_
_entity.id
_entity.type
_entity.pdbx_description
1 polymer ?
#
loop_
_entity_poly.entity_id
_entity_poly.type
_entity_poly.pdbx_seq_one_letter_code
_entity_poly.pdbx_strand_id
1 'polypeptide(L)'
;MQSTLPLCILPDLITIRRDSVQVYIHDPLIPITALRKKRNLDLLVTLSKLEVLLTRLVHTQSPQDEEQIVYTIEQLLRISHQYDINLLDFMTQSQLANTFPKSAMRLGLSDTGTDRVDIRNYLFHVNQINQMAAMALQIRVDVNLTNHKYMAHQLALLYQCLNLVGEPFNKYQAAIQQEFESIKASTSTSRQVDSPQLSDHQKQWLSDLTLEIVSSALFSRESILPKAIESLMASQL
;
A
#
# COMPACT_ATOMS: atom_id res chain seq x y z
N MET A 1 19.48 8.46 -53.85
CA MET A 1 18.95 7.31 -53.09
C MET A 1 19.43 7.45 -51.66
N GLN A 2 18.55 7.09 -50.72
CA GLN A 2 18.62 7.34 -49.28
C GLN A 2 19.54 6.35 -48.53
N SER A 3 19.77 6.69 -47.25
CA SER A 3 20.31 5.89 -46.11
C SER A 3 21.84 5.84 -45.97
N THR A 4 22.47 6.03 -44.81
CA THR A 4 22.06 6.45 -43.44
C THR A 4 23.36 6.76 -42.71
N LEU A 5 23.51 7.96 -42.16
CA LEU A 5 24.56 8.29 -41.20
C LEU A 5 24.31 7.48 -39.90
N PRO A 6 25.35 6.95 -39.23
CA PRO A 6 25.19 6.39 -37.89
C PRO A 6 24.85 7.52 -36.90
N LEU A 7 23.83 7.29 -36.07
CA LEU A 7 23.19 8.28 -35.20
C LEU A 7 23.96 8.63 -33.91
N CYS A 8 25.13 8.04 -33.65
CA CYS A 8 26.11 8.48 -32.65
C CYS A 8 27.40 7.65 -32.78
N ILE A 9 28.56 8.30 -32.67
CA ILE A 9 29.85 7.66 -32.39
C ILE A 9 30.00 7.70 -30.88
N LEU A 10 29.91 6.55 -30.21
CA LEU A 10 30.24 6.45 -28.79
C LEU A 10 31.76 6.63 -28.64
N PRO A 11 32.25 7.63 -27.90
CA PRO A 11 33.67 7.77 -27.65
C PRO A 11 34.16 6.62 -26.76
N ASP A 12 35.40 6.20 -27.03
CA ASP A 12 36.16 5.17 -26.34
C ASP A 12 35.92 5.14 -24.82
N LEU A 13 35.15 4.15 -24.36
CA LEU A 13 35.13 3.76 -22.95
C LEU A 13 36.26 2.77 -22.61
N ILE A 14 37.27 2.65 -23.48
CA ILE A 14 38.51 1.90 -23.22
C ILE A 14 39.52 2.82 -22.52
N THR A 15 39.13 3.57 -21.48
CA THR A 15 40.11 4.12 -20.52
C THR A 15 39.48 4.54 -19.19
N ILE A 16 38.64 3.71 -18.59
CA ILE A 16 38.37 3.82 -17.15
C ILE A 16 38.77 2.50 -16.50
N ARG A 17 39.68 2.65 -15.53
CA ARG A 17 40.41 1.64 -14.76
C ARG A 17 39.70 0.30 -14.53
N ARG A 18 40.50 -0.76 -14.62
CA ARG A 18 40.28 -2.10 -14.10
C ARG A 18 39.73 -2.07 -12.67
N ASP A 19 38.41 -2.23 -12.52
CA ASP A 19 37.84 -2.91 -11.37
C ASP A 19 37.35 -4.26 -11.88
N SER A 20 37.94 -5.32 -11.32
CA SER A 20 37.61 -6.71 -11.61
C SER A 20 36.10 -6.92 -11.50
N VAL A 21 35.45 -7.31 -12.60
CA VAL A 21 34.08 -7.84 -12.54
C VAL A 21 34.16 -9.14 -11.73
N GLN A 22 33.65 -9.10 -10.49
CA GLN A 22 33.54 -10.30 -9.67
C GLN A 22 32.58 -11.25 -10.36
N VAL A 23 33.14 -12.30 -10.97
CA VAL A 23 32.35 -13.36 -11.61
C VAL A 23 31.95 -14.34 -10.51
N TYR A 24 30.75 -14.17 -9.99
CA TYR A 24 30.16 -15.10 -9.03
C TYR A 24 29.65 -16.36 -9.75
N ILE A 25 30.56 -17.15 -10.32
CA ILE A 25 30.24 -18.42 -10.99
C ILE A 25 29.64 -19.45 -10.00
N HIS A 26 29.86 -19.23 -8.70
CA HIS A 26 29.38 -20.09 -7.63
C HIS A 26 28.25 -19.49 -6.77
N ASP A 27 27.79 -18.26 -7.04
CA ASP A 27 26.61 -17.77 -6.35
C ASP A 27 25.34 -18.32 -7.00
N PRO A 28 24.36 -18.76 -6.20
CA PRO A 28 23.06 -19.12 -6.74
C PRO A 28 22.45 -17.91 -7.44
N LEU A 29 22.07 -18.10 -8.71
CA LEU A 29 21.43 -17.10 -9.58
C LEU A 29 20.17 -16.46 -8.95
N ILE A 30 19.60 -17.12 -7.95
CA ILE A 30 18.55 -16.57 -7.10
C ILE A 30 19.20 -16.22 -5.76
N PRO A 31 19.39 -14.93 -5.45
CA PRO A 31 19.95 -14.53 -4.18
C PRO A 31 19.08 -15.10 -3.04
N ILE A 32 19.73 -15.58 -1.97
CA ILE A 32 19.08 -16.19 -0.81
C ILE A 32 17.98 -15.28 -0.23
N THR A 33 18.10 -13.97 -0.41
CA THR A 33 17.08 -12.97 -0.08
C THR A 33 15.79 -13.10 -0.91
N ALA A 34 15.87 -13.42 -2.20
CA ALA A 34 14.71 -13.67 -3.06
C ALA A 34 14.02 -15.00 -2.72
N LEU A 35 14.80 -16.03 -2.34
CA LEU A 35 14.24 -17.30 -1.83
C LEU A 35 13.52 -17.10 -0.48
N ARG A 36 14.08 -16.29 0.43
CA ARG A 36 13.42 -15.91 1.69
C ARG A 36 12.14 -15.12 1.45
N LYS A 37 12.11 -14.21 0.47
CA LYS A 37 10.91 -13.46 0.05
C LYS A 37 9.83 -14.39 -0.49
N LYS A 38 10.19 -15.30 -1.40
CA LYS A 38 9.25 -16.30 -1.94
C LYS A 38 8.70 -17.22 -0.85
N ARG A 39 9.56 -17.75 0.01
CA ARG A 39 9.17 -18.58 1.15
C ARG A 39 8.20 -17.88 2.10
N ASN A 40 8.52 -16.65 2.50
CA ASN A 40 7.67 -15.90 3.42
C ASN A 40 6.31 -15.59 2.78
N LEU A 41 6.30 -15.28 1.47
CA LEU A 41 5.06 -15.11 0.70
C LEU A 41 4.24 -16.41 0.65
N ASP A 42 4.86 -17.54 0.35
CA ASP A 42 4.19 -18.84 0.28
C ASP A 42 3.56 -19.24 1.63
N LEU A 43 4.28 -18.98 2.75
CA LEU A 43 3.75 -19.17 4.11
C LEU A 43 2.55 -18.25 4.38
N LEU A 44 2.65 -16.97 4.01
CA LEU A 44 1.59 -15.98 4.25
C LEU A 44 0.33 -16.27 3.41
N VAL A 45 0.51 -16.68 2.17
CA VAL A 45 -0.58 -17.13 1.28
C VAL A 45 -1.25 -18.38 1.84
N THR A 46 -0.47 -19.36 2.31
CA THR A 46 -1.03 -20.60 2.85
C THR A 46 -1.75 -20.36 4.20
N LEU A 47 -1.20 -19.51 5.07
CA LEU A 47 -1.84 -19.09 6.32
C LEU A 47 -3.14 -18.32 6.07
N SER A 48 -3.16 -17.38 5.12
CA SER A 48 -4.38 -16.65 4.76
C SER A 48 -5.46 -17.58 4.21
N LYS A 49 -5.08 -18.55 3.37
CA LYS A 49 -6.01 -19.57 2.88
C LYS A 49 -6.59 -20.40 4.03
N LEU A 50 -5.75 -20.82 4.98
CA LEU A 50 -6.19 -21.55 6.17
C LEU A 50 -7.18 -20.72 7.01
N GLU A 51 -6.91 -19.43 7.23
CA GLU A 51 -7.77 -18.54 7.99
C GLU A 51 -9.16 -18.38 7.37
N VAL A 52 -9.22 -18.27 6.03
CA VAL A 52 -10.47 -18.20 5.28
C VAL A 52 -11.26 -19.49 5.39
N LEU A 53 -10.61 -20.64 5.21
CA LEU A 53 -11.25 -21.95 5.34
C LEU A 53 -11.78 -22.20 6.75
N LEU A 54 -11.00 -21.88 7.78
CA LEU A 54 -11.43 -21.98 9.18
C LEU A 54 -12.58 -21.01 9.48
N THR A 55 -12.57 -19.82 8.88
CA THR A 55 -13.70 -18.88 9.01
C THR A 55 -14.96 -19.43 8.35
N ARG A 56 -14.84 -20.07 7.18
CA ARG A 56 -15.96 -20.68 6.48
C ARG A 56 -16.52 -21.90 7.22
N LEU A 57 -15.65 -22.74 7.78
CA LEU A 57 -16.04 -23.90 8.58
C LEU A 57 -16.96 -23.50 9.75
N VAL A 58 -16.65 -22.40 10.45
CA VAL A 58 -17.48 -21.88 11.55
C VAL A 58 -18.90 -21.50 11.10
N HIS A 59 -19.09 -21.09 9.85
CA HIS A 59 -20.39 -20.61 9.35
C HIS A 59 -21.17 -21.65 8.56
N THR A 60 -20.49 -22.56 7.85
CA THR A 60 -21.11 -23.43 6.84
C THR A 60 -21.01 -24.92 7.17
N GLN A 61 -20.13 -25.33 8.09
CA GLN A 61 -19.94 -26.73 8.53
C GLN A 61 -19.94 -27.76 7.38
N SER A 62 -19.29 -27.42 6.26
CA SER A 62 -19.23 -28.32 5.09
C SER A 62 -18.11 -29.35 5.25
N PRO A 63 -18.35 -30.65 5.02
CA PRO A 63 -17.33 -31.69 5.12
C PRO A 63 -16.18 -31.51 4.10
N GLN A 64 -16.46 -30.86 2.96
CA GLN A 64 -15.42 -30.53 1.96
C GLN A 64 -14.43 -29.49 2.46
N ASP A 65 -14.84 -28.62 3.39
CA ASP A 65 -13.95 -27.60 3.96
C ASP A 65 -12.97 -28.21 4.96
N GLU A 66 -13.38 -29.26 5.68
CA GLU A 66 -12.50 -29.99 6.60
C GLU A 66 -11.35 -30.69 5.85
N GLU A 67 -11.64 -31.36 4.74
CA GLU A 67 -10.60 -31.97 3.88
C GLU A 67 -9.64 -30.91 3.33
N GLN A 68 -10.15 -29.76 2.89
CA GLN A 68 -9.33 -28.65 2.41
C GLN A 68 -8.46 -28.04 3.51
N ILE A 69 -8.96 -27.99 4.76
CA ILE A 69 -8.18 -27.54 5.92
C ILE A 69 -7.02 -28.49 6.19
N VAL A 70 -7.28 -29.81 6.24
CA VAL A 70 -6.23 -30.82 6.47
C VAL A 70 -5.16 -30.72 5.38
N TYR A 71 -5.58 -30.67 4.11
CA TYR A 71 -4.64 -30.49 2.99
C TYR A 71 -3.82 -29.21 3.12
N THR A 72 -4.44 -28.09 3.51
CA THR A 72 -3.75 -26.81 3.66
C THR A 72 -2.75 -26.84 4.81
N ILE A 73 -3.07 -27.50 5.93
CA ILE A 73 -2.14 -27.73 7.04
C ILE A 73 -0.95 -28.59 6.59
N GLU A 74 -1.18 -29.66 5.83
CA GLU A 74 -0.11 -30.48 5.29
C GLU A 74 0.82 -29.69 4.36
N GLN A 75 0.28 -28.85 3.48
CA GLN A 75 1.10 -27.97 2.63
C GLN A 75 1.93 -27.02 3.47
N LEU A 76 1.36 -26.47 4.55
CA LEU A 76 2.03 -25.56 5.44
C LEU A 76 3.18 -26.24 6.21
N LEU A 77 2.96 -27.47 6.69
CA LEU A 77 4.01 -28.31 7.29
C LEU A 77 5.10 -28.69 6.28
N ARG A 78 4.74 -29.01 5.03
CA ARG A 78 5.72 -29.28 3.96
C ARG A 78 6.62 -28.07 3.71
N ILE A 79 6.04 -26.88 3.64
CA ILE A 79 6.80 -25.63 3.48
C ILE A 79 7.69 -25.40 4.71
N SER A 80 7.16 -25.57 5.93
CA SER A 80 7.93 -25.44 7.16
C SER A 80 9.13 -26.41 7.21
N HIS A 81 8.94 -27.67 6.84
CA HIS A 81 10.02 -28.66 6.76
C HIS A 81 11.01 -28.39 5.63
N GLN A 82 10.54 -27.98 4.46
CA GLN A 82 11.41 -27.67 3.31
C GLN A 82 12.42 -26.54 3.63
N TYR A 83 12.03 -25.61 4.51
CA TYR A 83 12.84 -24.45 4.86
C TYR A 83 13.37 -24.48 6.30
N ASP A 84 13.21 -25.60 7.01
CA ASP A 84 13.64 -25.81 8.40
C ASP A 84 13.20 -24.67 9.36
N ILE A 85 11.92 -24.30 9.28
CA ILE A 85 11.33 -23.23 10.10
C ILE A 85 10.48 -23.85 11.20
N ASN A 86 10.74 -23.46 12.45
CA ASN A 86 9.77 -23.62 13.50
C ASN A 86 8.60 -22.64 13.26
N LEU A 87 7.49 -23.17 12.77
CA LEU A 87 6.32 -22.39 12.39
C LEU A 87 5.74 -21.61 13.58
N LEU A 88 5.74 -22.21 14.77
CA LEU A 88 5.21 -21.60 15.98
C LEU A 88 6.06 -20.38 16.36
N ASP A 89 7.38 -20.56 16.42
CA ASP A 89 8.32 -19.46 16.70
C ASP A 89 8.21 -18.36 15.63
N PHE A 90 8.10 -18.74 14.36
CA PHE A 90 7.94 -17.80 13.26
C PHE A 90 6.65 -16.99 13.38
N MET A 91 5.52 -17.63 13.71
CA MET A 91 4.24 -16.94 13.88
C MET A 91 4.24 -16.01 15.09
N THR A 92 4.91 -16.40 16.18
CA THR A 92 5.04 -15.56 17.38
C THR A 92 5.97 -14.37 17.15
N GLN A 93 7.16 -14.60 16.60
CA GLN A 93 8.15 -13.54 16.32
C GLN A 93 7.64 -12.53 15.28
N SER A 94 6.87 -13.02 14.30
CA SER A 94 6.32 -12.20 13.21
C SER A 94 4.99 -11.55 13.55
N GLN A 95 4.45 -11.77 14.76
CA GLN A 95 3.10 -11.38 15.17
C GLN A 95 1.99 -11.85 14.20
N LEU A 96 2.27 -12.87 13.38
CA LEU A 96 1.31 -13.47 12.47
C LEU A 96 0.22 -14.24 13.22
N ALA A 97 0.49 -14.63 14.48
CA ALA A 97 -0.53 -15.16 15.37
C ALA A 97 -1.69 -14.17 15.61
N ASN A 98 -1.39 -12.87 15.70
CA ASN A 98 -2.41 -11.82 15.80
C ASN A 98 -3.12 -11.57 14.46
N THR A 99 -2.43 -11.87 13.35
CA THR A 99 -2.91 -11.64 11.99
C THR A 99 -3.84 -12.79 11.52
N PHE A 100 -3.51 -14.02 11.90
CA PHE A 100 -4.25 -15.24 11.53
C PHE A 100 -4.63 -16.03 12.79
N PRO A 101 -5.55 -15.50 13.62
CA PRO A 101 -5.82 -16.05 14.95
C PRO A 101 -6.44 -17.44 14.92
N LYS A 102 -7.33 -17.75 13.96
CA LYS A 102 -7.93 -19.08 13.88
C LYS A 102 -6.90 -20.11 13.43
N SER A 103 -6.05 -19.72 12.48
CA SER A 103 -4.93 -20.53 12.01
C SER A 103 -3.95 -20.82 13.14
N ALA A 104 -3.57 -19.80 13.92
CA ALA A 104 -2.69 -19.92 15.07
C ALA A 104 -3.25 -20.87 16.14
N MET A 105 -4.52 -20.69 16.51
CA MET A 105 -5.22 -21.56 17.46
C MET A 105 -5.27 -23.01 16.97
N ARG A 106 -5.53 -23.22 15.67
CA ARG A 106 -5.60 -24.56 15.08
C ARG A 106 -4.23 -25.25 15.01
N LEU A 107 -3.16 -24.49 14.90
CA LEU A 107 -1.77 -24.97 14.90
C LEU A 107 -1.20 -25.18 16.32
N GLY A 108 -1.97 -24.88 17.38
CA GLY A 108 -1.59 -25.14 18.77
C GLY A 108 -0.97 -23.96 19.51
N LEU A 109 -0.99 -22.74 18.94
CA LEU A 109 -0.65 -21.54 19.71
C LEU A 109 -1.79 -21.22 20.67
N SER A 110 -1.47 -21.16 21.97
CA SER A 110 -2.39 -20.64 22.98
C SER A 110 -2.70 -19.17 22.67
N ASP A 111 -3.93 -18.71 22.90
CA ASP A 111 -4.36 -17.31 22.68
C ASP A 111 -3.44 -16.37 23.47
N THR A 112 -2.38 -15.89 22.83
CA THR A 112 -1.50 -14.89 23.39
C THR A 112 -2.32 -13.62 23.39
N GLY A 113 -2.90 -13.26 24.54
CA GLY A 113 -3.73 -12.06 24.74
C GLY A 113 -3.02 -10.72 24.50
N THR A 114 -1.93 -10.71 23.72
CA THR A 114 -1.34 -9.54 23.10
C THR A 114 -2.31 -8.84 22.17
N ASP A 115 -2.26 -7.50 22.17
CA ASP A 115 -3.06 -6.60 21.32
C ASP A 115 -3.24 -7.18 19.92
N ARG A 116 -4.43 -7.70 19.68
CA ARG A 116 -4.83 -8.23 18.39
C ARG A 116 -4.73 -7.07 17.40
N VAL A 117 -3.76 -7.13 16.49
CA VAL A 117 -3.71 -6.22 15.36
C VAL A 117 -4.96 -6.49 14.55
N ASP A 118 -5.97 -5.65 14.73
CA ASP A 118 -7.21 -5.76 13.97
C ASP A 118 -6.91 -5.36 12.53
N ILE A 119 -6.55 -6.36 11.72
CA ILE A 119 -6.28 -6.20 10.30
C ILE A 119 -7.44 -5.48 9.62
N ARG A 120 -8.69 -5.68 10.07
CA ARG A 120 -9.83 -4.98 9.46
C ARG A 120 -9.73 -3.49 9.72
N ASN A 121 -9.46 -3.07 10.96
CA ASN A 121 -9.27 -1.65 11.29
C ASN A 121 -8.07 -1.06 10.56
N TYR A 122 -7.00 -1.84 10.44
CA TYR A 122 -5.82 -1.46 9.71
C TYR A 122 -6.09 -1.31 8.19
N LEU A 123 -6.69 -2.29 7.53
CA LEU A 123 -7.06 -2.22 6.11
C LEU A 123 -8.08 -1.10 5.86
N PHE A 124 -8.99 -0.89 6.80
CA PHE A 124 -9.91 0.23 6.79
C PHE A 124 -9.16 1.57 6.86
N HIS A 125 -8.14 1.70 7.70
CA HIS A 125 -7.27 2.88 7.76
C HIS A 125 -6.50 3.10 6.45
N VAL A 126 -5.88 2.06 5.89
CA VAL A 126 -5.19 2.13 4.59
C VAL A 126 -6.14 2.56 3.48
N ASN A 127 -7.35 2.01 3.46
CA ASN A 127 -8.37 2.38 2.49
C ASN A 127 -8.77 3.85 2.61
N GLN A 128 -8.87 4.40 3.82
CA GLN A 128 -9.16 5.82 4.04
C GLN A 128 -8.04 6.73 3.52
N ILE A 129 -6.77 6.38 3.79
CA ILE A 129 -5.61 7.12 3.26
C ILE A 129 -5.61 7.07 1.73
N ASN A 130 -5.87 5.90 1.14
CA ASN A 130 -5.94 5.75 -0.31
C ASN A 130 -7.04 6.60 -0.94
N GLN A 131 -8.23 6.65 -0.33
CA GLN A 131 -9.33 7.49 -0.80
C GLN A 131 -8.98 8.98 -0.73
N MET A 132 -8.36 9.43 0.36
CA MET A 132 -7.89 10.80 0.51
C MET A 132 -6.84 11.16 -0.56
N ALA A 133 -5.83 10.30 -0.76
CA ALA A 133 -4.79 10.52 -1.77
C ALA A 133 -5.36 10.52 -3.19
N ALA A 134 -6.29 9.61 -3.49
CA ALA A 134 -6.97 9.55 -4.77
C ALA A 134 -7.78 10.83 -5.04
N MET A 135 -8.52 11.33 -4.04
CA MET A 135 -9.24 12.60 -4.19
C MET A 135 -8.32 13.80 -4.37
N ALA A 136 -7.20 13.87 -3.64
CA ALA A 136 -6.21 14.93 -3.82
C ALA A 136 -5.60 14.90 -5.23
N LEU A 137 -5.25 13.71 -5.75
CA LEU A 137 -4.77 13.55 -7.12
C LEU A 137 -5.82 13.94 -8.17
N GLN A 138 -7.07 13.56 -7.95
CA GLN A 138 -8.18 13.91 -8.85
C GLN A 138 -8.36 15.43 -8.94
N ILE A 139 -8.40 16.13 -7.80
CA ILE A 139 -8.48 17.60 -7.75
C ILE A 139 -7.31 18.22 -8.50
N ARG A 140 -6.10 17.71 -8.31
CA ARG A 140 -4.90 18.23 -8.98
C ARG A 140 -4.97 18.15 -10.51
N VAL A 141 -5.56 17.07 -11.03
CA VAL A 141 -5.83 16.94 -12.47
C VAL A 141 -6.94 17.92 -12.89
N ASP A 142 -8.02 17.97 -12.12
CA ASP A 142 -9.22 18.73 -12.46
C ASP A 142 -9.04 20.25 -12.37
N VAL A 143 -8.05 20.72 -11.63
CA VAL A 143 -7.60 22.12 -11.62
C VAL A 143 -7.21 22.61 -13.03
N ASN A 144 -6.74 21.72 -13.91
CA ASN A 144 -6.37 22.06 -15.28
C ASN A 144 -7.55 22.06 -16.26
N LEU A 145 -8.75 21.69 -15.81
CA LEU A 145 -9.95 21.75 -16.66
C LEU A 145 -10.32 23.20 -16.96
N THR A 146 -11.09 23.38 -18.04
CA THR A 146 -11.62 24.68 -18.44
C THR A 146 -12.92 25.04 -17.72
N ASN A 147 -13.52 24.07 -17.02
CA ASN A 147 -14.76 24.20 -16.26
C ASN A 147 -14.59 23.58 -14.87
N HIS A 148 -14.70 24.42 -13.85
CA HIS A 148 -14.48 24.05 -12.45
C HIS A 148 -15.76 23.99 -11.63
N LYS A 149 -16.94 23.83 -12.26
CA LYS A 149 -18.24 23.77 -11.59
C LYS A 149 -18.28 22.81 -10.38
N TYR A 150 -17.54 21.71 -10.45
CA TYR A 150 -17.53 20.68 -9.41
C TYR A 150 -16.42 20.85 -8.37
N MET A 151 -15.54 21.84 -8.50
CA MET A 151 -14.35 21.94 -7.66
C MET A 151 -14.70 22.14 -6.18
N ALA A 152 -15.68 22.98 -5.86
CA ALA A 152 -16.13 23.14 -4.47
C ALA A 152 -16.67 21.84 -3.88
N HIS A 153 -17.35 21.02 -4.69
CA HIS A 153 -17.83 19.71 -4.24
C HIS A 153 -16.68 18.73 -4.03
N GLN A 154 -15.72 18.67 -4.95
CA GLN A 154 -14.53 17.82 -4.83
C GLN A 154 -13.70 18.21 -3.59
N LEU A 155 -13.55 19.50 -3.33
CA LEU A 155 -12.87 20.01 -2.13
C LEU A 155 -13.61 19.63 -0.84
N ALA A 156 -14.95 19.64 -0.84
CA ALA A 156 -15.74 19.15 0.30
C ALA A 156 -15.57 17.63 0.52
N LEU A 157 -15.49 16.84 -0.56
CA LEU A 157 -15.19 15.42 -0.46
C LEU A 157 -13.80 15.17 0.12
N LEU A 158 -12.79 15.94 -0.33
CA LEU A 158 -11.45 15.87 0.24
C LEU A 158 -11.44 16.22 1.73
N TYR A 159 -12.15 17.26 2.14
CA TYR A 159 -12.32 17.61 3.56
C TYR A 159 -12.91 16.43 4.36
N GLN A 160 -13.94 15.77 3.82
CA GLN A 160 -14.53 14.61 4.47
C GLN A 160 -13.56 13.42 4.56
N CYS A 161 -12.78 13.16 3.51
CA CYS A 161 -11.73 12.14 3.55
C CYS A 161 -10.67 12.46 4.62
N LEU A 162 -10.27 13.73 4.76
CA LEU A 162 -9.33 14.16 5.80
C LEU A 162 -9.89 13.92 7.21
N ASN A 163 -11.19 14.17 7.43
CA ASN A 163 -11.85 13.92 8.71
C ASN A 163 -11.94 12.42 9.06
N LEU A 164 -12.08 11.57 8.05
CA LEU A 164 -12.10 10.11 8.22
C LEU A 164 -10.71 9.57 8.58
N VAL A 165 -9.66 10.07 7.92
CA VAL A 165 -8.28 9.66 8.20
C VAL A 165 -7.80 10.17 9.57
N GLY A 166 -8.08 11.44 9.89
CA GLY A 166 -7.66 12.05 11.15
C GLY A 166 -6.22 12.56 11.14
N GLU A 167 -5.53 12.50 12.29
CA GLU A 167 -4.12 12.89 12.41
C GLU A 167 -3.21 11.99 11.57
N PRO A 168 -2.15 12.51 10.93
CA PRO A 168 -1.64 13.89 10.97
C PRO A 168 -2.26 14.83 9.91
N PHE A 169 -3.32 14.41 9.22
CA PHE A 169 -3.86 15.11 8.05
C PHE A 169 -4.89 16.19 8.41
N ASN A 170 -5.41 16.21 9.63
CA ASN A 170 -6.34 17.23 10.11
C ASN A 170 -5.81 18.66 9.97
N LYS A 171 -4.48 18.88 10.00
CA LYS A 171 -3.87 20.19 9.81
C LYS A 171 -4.29 20.89 8.50
N TYR A 172 -4.66 20.12 7.47
CA TYR A 172 -5.10 20.65 6.18
C TYR A 172 -6.56 21.12 6.19
N GLN A 173 -7.37 20.70 7.16
CA GLN A 173 -8.80 21.06 7.25
C GLN A 173 -8.99 22.55 7.46
N ALA A 174 -8.19 23.17 8.33
CA ALA A 174 -8.26 24.60 8.60
C ALA A 174 -7.97 25.43 7.35
N ALA A 175 -6.95 25.03 6.57
CA ALA A 175 -6.61 25.68 5.30
C ALA A 175 -7.76 25.55 4.28
N ILE A 176 -8.37 24.36 4.17
CA ILE A 176 -9.52 24.15 3.28
C ILE A 176 -10.70 25.04 3.69
N GLN A 177 -11.01 25.12 4.98
CA GLN A 177 -12.17 25.86 5.46
C GLN A 177 -12.04 27.37 5.23
N GLN A 178 -10.82 27.92 5.27
CA GLN A 178 -10.56 29.32 4.96
C GLN A 178 -10.79 29.65 3.48
N GLU A 179 -10.32 28.80 2.57
CA GLU A 179 -10.41 29.04 1.12
C GLU A 179 -11.71 28.49 0.48
N PHE A 180 -12.49 27.70 1.22
CA PHE A 180 -13.69 27.03 0.70
C PHE A 180 -14.72 28.02 0.16
N GLU A 181 -15.03 29.08 0.91
CA GLU A 181 -16.04 30.07 0.49
C GLU A 181 -15.60 30.85 -0.77
N SER A 182 -14.29 31.13 -0.87
CA SER A 182 -13.68 31.75 -2.06
C SER A 182 -13.84 30.87 -3.30
N ILE A 183 -13.50 29.58 -3.19
CA ILE A 183 -13.62 28.60 -4.28
C ILE A 183 -15.10 28.36 -4.64
N LYS A 184 -15.97 28.29 -3.64
CA LYS A 184 -17.41 28.13 -3.84
C LYS A 184 -18.00 29.32 -4.58
N ALA A 185 -17.61 30.55 -4.25
CA ALA A 185 -18.08 31.75 -4.96
C ALA A 185 -17.67 31.73 -6.44
N SER A 186 -16.40 31.39 -6.73
CA SER A 186 -15.88 31.29 -8.10
C SER A 186 -16.58 30.20 -8.93
N THR A 187 -16.96 29.10 -8.28
CA THR A 187 -17.56 27.93 -8.95
C THR A 187 -19.09 27.96 -9.03
N SER A 188 -19.74 28.81 -8.23
CA SER A 188 -21.21 28.99 -8.21
C SER A 188 -21.71 30.01 -9.24
N THR A 189 -20.83 30.66 -10.00
CA THR A 189 -21.22 31.69 -10.97
C THR A 189 -21.92 31.06 -12.17
N SER A 190 -23.24 30.93 -12.05
CA SER A 190 -24.15 30.42 -13.09
C SER A 190 -24.57 31.52 -14.08
N ARG A 191 -23.63 32.38 -14.52
CA ARG A 191 -23.92 33.27 -15.66
C ARG A 191 -23.71 32.45 -16.93
N GLN A 192 -24.81 32.08 -17.56
CA GLN A 192 -24.99 31.09 -18.63
C GLN A 192 -24.12 31.23 -19.90
N VAL A 193 -23.16 32.17 -19.96
CA VAL A 193 -22.33 32.43 -21.13
C VAL A 193 -20.88 31.95 -20.93
N ASP A 194 -20.36 31.97 -19.70
CA ASP A 194 -18.98 31.57 -19.40
C ASP A 194 -18.95 30.39 -18.43
N SER A 195 -18.12 29.38 -18.74
CA SER A 195 -17.90 28.25 -17.83
C SER A 195 -17.26 28.75 -16.53
N PRO A 196 -17.71 28.32 -15.34
CA PRO A 196 -17.12 28.77 -14.08
C PRO A 196 -15.64 28.34 -14.03
N GLN A 197 -14.76 29.31 -13.81
CA GLN A 197 -13.31 29.12 -13.78
C GLN A 197 -12.72 29.61 -12.47
N LEU A 198 -11.76 28.86 -11.97
CA LEU A 198 -10.92 29.26 -10.83
C LEU A 198 -9.92 30.33 -11.28
N SER A 199 -9.59 31.24 -10.37
CA SER A 199 -8.47 32.16 -10.57
C SER A 199 -7.15 31.40 -10.55
N ASP A 200 -6.11 31.96 -11.17
CA ASP A 200 -4.79 31.30 -11.19
C ASP A 200 -4.21 31.12 -9.78
N HIS A 201 -4.53 32.04 -8.85
CA HIS A 201 -4.21 31.88 -7.43
C HIS A 201 -4.89 30.65 -6.81
N GLN A 202 -6.19 30.46 -7.04
CA GLN A 202 -6.93 29.29 -6.51
C GLN A 202 -6.42 27.98 -7.10
N LYS A 203 -6.06 27.97 -8.40
CA LYS A 203 -5.46 26.80 -9.07
C LYS A 203 -4.11 26.44 -8.45
N GLN A 204 -3.26 27.43 -8.23
CA GLN A 204 -1.95 27.23 -7.60
C GLN A 204 -2.11 26.69 -6.18
N TRP A 205 -2.98 27.33 -5.38
CA TRP A 205 -3.25 26.90 -4.01
C TRP A 205 -3.78 25.46 -3.94
N LEU A 206 -4.73 25.07 -4.79
CA LEU A 206 -5.23 23.69 -4.85
C LEU A 206 -4.12 22.70 -5.26
N SER A 207 -3.25 23.10 -6.20
CA SER A 207 -2.14 22.26 -6.64
C SER A 207 -1.12 22.04 -5.53
N ASP A 208 -0.81 23.07 -4.75
CA ASP A 208 0.13 23.01 -3.63
C ASP A 208 -0.46 22.18 -2.48
N LEU A 209 -1.71 22.45 -2.09
CA LEU A 209 -2.42 21.69 -1.06
C LEU A 209 -2.48 20.19 -1.39
N THR A 210 -2.88 19.85 -2.62
CA THR A 210 -3.00 18.44 -3.03
C THR A 210 -1.64 17.75 -3.11
N LEU A 211 -0.59 18.47 -3.53
CA LEU A 211 0.78 17.95 -3.52
C LEU A 211 1.28 17.67 -2.10
N GLU A 212 1.04 18.57 -1.15
CA GLU A 212 1.42 18.38 0.25
C GLU A 212 0.70 17.19 0.89
N ILE A 213 -0.61 17.05 0.64
CA ILE A 213 -1.41 15.92 1.13
C ILE A 213 -0.88 14.60 0.58
N VAL A 214 -0.67 14.51 -0.74
CA VAL A 214 -0.17 13.29 -1.39
C VAL A 214 1.25 12.97 -0.94
N SER A 215 2.13 13.97 -0.84
CA SER A 215 3.50 13.78 -0.35
C SER A 215 3.50 13.30 1.10
N SER A 216 2.64 13.88 1.94
CA SER A 216 2.47 13.44 3.33
C SER A 216 1.96 11.99 3.40
N ALA A 217 1.05 11.59 2.50
CA ALA A 217 0.53 10.22 2.47
C ALA A 217 1.56 9.19 1.97
N LEU A 218 2.34 9.53 0.94
CA LEU A 218 3.30 8.62 0.32
C LEU A 218 4.63 8.53 1.09
N PHE A 219 5.04 9.60 1.75
CA PHE A 219 6.31 9.69 2.47
C PHE A 219 6.14 9.73 3.99
N SER A 220 4.93 9.48 4.50
CA SER A 220 4.74 9.26 5.94
C SER A 220 5.63 8.10 6.38
N ARG A 221 6.46 8.35 7.39
CA ARG A 221 7.41 7.35 7.92
C ARG A 221 6.72 6.21 8.68
N GLU A 222 5.44 6.35 8.97
CA GLU A 222 4.61 5.24 9.43
C GLU A 222 4.29 4.41 8.22
N SER A 223 5.00 3.28 8.06
CA SER A 223 4.75 2.46 6.90
C SER A 223 3.30 2.00 6.92
N ILE A 224 2.77 1.89 5.71
CA ILE A 224 1.37 1.61 5.52
C ILE A 224 1.08 0.21 6.01
N LEU A 225 2.06 -0.70 6.19
CA LEU A 225 1.94 -2.09 6.62
C LEU A 225 1.72 -2.24 8.14
N PRO A 226 1.04 -3.31 8.63
CA PRO A 226 1.04 -3.57 10.06
C PRO A 226 2.48 -3.77 10.54
N LYS A 227 2.86 -3.23 11.71
CA LYS A 227 4.22 -3.38 12.27
C LYS A 227 4.74 -4.82 12.30
N ALA A 228 3.82 -5.79 12.39
CA ALA A 228 4.06 -7.23 12.23
C ALA A 228 4.66 -7.59 10.84
N ILE A 229 4.00 -7.13 9.77
CA ILE A 229 4.42 -7.35 8.38
C ILE A 229 5.62 -6.45 8.03
N GLU A 230 5.66 -5.23 8.56
CA GLU A 230 6.85 -4.37 8.46
C GLU A 230 8.06 -5.02 9.09
N SER A 231 7.97 -5.54 10.31
CA SER A 231 9.07 -6.24 10.97
C SER A 231 9.52 -7.44 10.12
N LEU A 232 8.60 -8.16 9.49
CA LEU A 232 8.91 -9.27 8.58
C LEU A 232 9.62 -8.82 7.29
N MET A 233 9.34 -7.59 6.83
CA MET A 233 9.93 -6.95 5.65
C MET A 233 11.22 -6.16 5.96
N ALA A 234 11.34 -5.63 7.18
CA ALA A 234 12.38 -4.70 7.65
C ALA A 234 13.47 -5.39 8.46
N SER A 235 13.22 -6.57 9.04
CA SER A 235 14.26 -7.48 9.58
C SER A 235 15.20 -8.04 8.50
N GLN A 236 15.26 -7.39 7.33
CA GLN A 236 16.00 -7.77 6.13
C GLN A 236 16.97 -6.69 5.64
N LEU A 237 17.32 -5.71 6.48
CA LEU A 237 18.49 -4.82 6.31
C LEU A 237 19.59 -5.20 7.31
#